data_AF-A0A7Y6GLG0-F1
#
_entry.id   AF-A0A7Y6GLG0-F1
#
_cell.length_a   1.000
_cell.length_b   1.000
_cell.length_c   1.000
_cell.angle_alpha   90.00
_cell.angle_beta   90.00
_cell.angle_gamma   90.00
#
_symmetry.space_group_name_H-M   'P 1'
#
loop_
_entity.id
_entity.type
_entity.pdbx_description
1 polymer ?
#
loop_
_entity_poly.entity_id
_entity_poly.type
_entity_poly.pdbx_seq_one_letter_code
_entity_poly.pdbx_strand_id
1 'polypeptide(L)'
;MTVTTPDRAPVAEVPTSRGTRLVDRVFAMRELAILAVFLVMIAVTQAGNSAFLSEQGIKDLLLNATILVLVATGQSLVVITRNVDLSVGSTLGISAFAAGTYLHGGGDPLLATVLAVLLGTGFGLLNGLLVSLGQVPALVVTLGTLYIIRGIDSIWVGSRQIT
;
A
#
# COMPACT_ATOMS: atom_id res chain seq x y z
N MET A 1 46.48 60.86 33.64
CA MET A 1 46.31 59.39 33.65
C MET A 1 45.31 59.05 32.55
N THR A 2 45.81 58.77 31.35
CA THR A 2 45.02 58.51 30.14
C THR A 2 44.53 57.07 30.13
N VAL A 3 43.21 56.88 30.20
CA VAL A 3 42.55 55.57 30.10
C VAL A 3 42.58 55.12 28.63
N THR A 4 43.38 54.11 28.31
CA THR A 4 43.36 53.43 27.01
C THR A 4 42.22 52.41 27.01
N THR A 5 41.19 52.65 26.20
CA THR A 5 40.14 51.66 25.88
C THR A 5 40.76 50.42 25.23
N PRO A 6 40.35 49.19 25.59
CA PRO A 6 40.82 48.00 24.89
C PRO A 6 40.17 47.95 23.50
N ASP A 7 41.02 47.79 22.49
CA ASP A 7 40.65 47.56 21.09
C ASP A 7 39.81 46.28 21.00
N ARG A 8 38.57 46.40 20.52
CA ARG A 8 37.68 45.23 20.36
C ARG A 8 38.15 44.46 19.14
N ALA A 9 38.69 43.27 19.35
CA ALA A 9 38.99 42.34 18.27
C ALA A 9 37.77 42.18 17.35
N PRO A 10 37.98 42.12 16.02
CA PRO A 10 36.88 41.98 15.08
C PRO A 10 36.16 40.65 15.36
N VAL A 11 34.86 40.74 15.62
CA VAL A 11 33.99 39.57 15.73
C VAL A 11 34.04 38.88 14.37
N ALA A 12 34.68 37.71 14.30
CA ALA A 12 34.69 36.89 13.10
C ALA A 12 33.23 36.56 12.73
N GLU A 13 32.75 37.07 11.60
CA GLU A 13 31.45 36.70 11.06
C GLU A 13 31.42 35.20 10.80
N VAL A 14 30.49 34.50 11.43
CA VAL A 14 30.22 33.08 11.18
C VAL A 14 29.72 32.95 9.73
N PRO A 15 30.40 32.22 8.84
CA PRO A 15 29.97 32.10 7.45
C PRO A 15 28.60 31.41 7.37
N THR A 16 27.58 32.14 6.92
CA THR A 16 26.22 31.63 6.78
C THR A 16 26.10 30.68 5.57
N SER A 17 26.09 29.38 5.86
CA SER A 17 25.30 28.29 5.21
C SER A 17 25.00 28.32 3.69
N ARG A 18 25.97 28.70 2.84
CA ARG A 18 25.82 28.67 1.36
C ARG A 18 25.42 27.31 0.77
N GLY A 19 25.68 26.21 1.49
CA GLY A 19 25.37 24.83 1.06
C GLY A 19 23.88 24.43 1.13
N THR A 20 23.05 25.13 1.91
CA THR A 20 21.61 24.81 2.04
C THR A 20 20.82 25.18 0.78
N ARG A 21 21.12 26.33 0.17
CA ARG A 21 20.35 26.91 -0.95
C ARG A 21 20.33 26.07 -2.23
N LEU A 22 21.36 25.28 -2.50
CA LEU A 22 21.42 24.45 -3.70
C LEU A 22 20.68 23.13 -3.49
N VAL A 23 20.79 22.55 -2.30
CA VAL A 23 20.03 21.36 -1.88
C VAL A 23 18.55 21.68 -1.85
N ASP A 24 18.15 22.78 -1.21
CA ASP A 24 16.76 23.24 -1.15
C ASP A 24 16.17 23.50 -2.53
N ARG A 25 16.95 24.07 -3.45
CA ARG A 25 16.54 24.33 -4.84
C ARG A 25 16.40 23.03 -5.64
N VAL A 26 17.27 22.04 -5.45
CA VAL A 26 17.16 20.73 -6.11
C VAL A 26 15.96 19.95 -5.59
N PHE A 27 15.71 19.97 -4.27
CA PHE A 27 14.51 19.38 -3.68
C PHE A 27 13.24 20.05 -4.20
N ALA A 28 13.19 21.38 -4.20
CA ALA A 28 12.05 22.14 -4.74
C ALA A 28 11.80 21.84 -6.23
N MET A 29 12.84 21.73 -7.06
CA MET A 29 12.71 21.37 -8.48
C MET A 29 12.20 19.94 -8.65
N ARG A 30 12.63 18.99 -7.82
CA ARG A 30 12.19 17.60 -7.87
C ARG A 30 10.74 17.45 -7.43
N GLU A 31 10.35 18.11 -6.35
CA GLU A 31 8.96 18.16 -5.88
C GLU A 31 8.03 18.77 -6.93
N LEU A 32 8.46 19.88 -7.54
CA LEU A 32 7.70 20.56 -8.58
C LEU A 32 7.60 19.71 -9.86
N ALA A 33 8.64 18.97 -10.22
CA ALA A 33 8.59 18.00 -11.31
C ALA A 33 7.62 16.83 -11.03
N ILE A 34 7.65 16.26 -9.82
CA ILE A 34 6.71 15.19 -9.42
C ILE A 34 5.28 15.71 -9.44
N LEU A 35 5.04 16.90 -8.90
CA LEU A 35 3.72 17.55 -8.90
C LEU A 35 3.26 17.83 -10.34
N ALA A 36 4.14 18.34 -11.20
CA ALA A 36 3.82 18.60 -12.60
C ALA A 36 3.44 17.30 -13.33
N VAL A 37 4.22 16.23 -13.15
CA VAL A 37 3.90 14.90 -13.74
C VAL A 37 2.57 14.37 -13.21
N PHE A 38 2.30 14.52 -11.90
CA PHE A 38 1.02 14.11 -11.30
C PHE A 38 -0.17 14.87 -11.90
N LEU A 39 -0.06 16.19 -12.05
CA LEU A 39 -1.10 17.02 -12.65
C LEU A 39 -1.32 16.69 -14.13
N VAL A 40 -0.23 16.49 -14.88
CA VAL A 40 -0.31 16.07 -16.30
C VAL A 40 -1.00 14.70 -16.40
N MET A 41 -0.66 13.75 -15.53
CA MET A 41 -1.30 12.44 -15.50
C MET A 41 -2.81 12.58 -15.25
N ILE A 42 -3.22 13.36 -14.26
CA ILE A 42 -4.65 13.64 -13.99
C ILE A 42 -5.34 14.24 -15.21
N ALA A 43 -4.73 15.26 -15.83
CA ALA A 43 -5.32 15.94 -16.98
C ALA A 43 -5.48 15.01 -18.18
N VAL A 44 -4.48 14.19 -18.49
CA VAL A 44 -4.51 13.21 -19.58
C VAL A 44 -5.55 12.13 -19.30
N THR A 45 -5.62 11.59 -18.07
CA THR A 45 -6.61 10.58 -17.70
C THR A 45 -8.03 11.13 -17.77
N GLN A 46 -8.27 12.35 -17.28
CA GLN A 46 -9.58 13.00 -17.38
C GLN A 46 -9.98 13.29 -18.84
N ALA A 47 -9.02 13.68 -19.68
CA ALA A 47 -9.29 13.90 -21.11
C ALA A 47 -9.65 12.59 -21.83
N GLY A 48 -9.05 11.47 -21.43
CA GLY A 48 -9.38 10.14 -21.96
C GLY A 48 -10.66 9.52 -21.39
N ASN A 49 -11.05 9.89 -20.16
CA ASN A 49 -12.26 9.40 -19.50
C ASN A 49 -12.89 10.51 -18.64
N SER A 50 -14.00 11.09 -19.12
CA SER A 50 -14.70 12.17 -18.42
C SER A 50 -15.29 11.76 -17.07
N ALA A 51 -15.49 10.46 -16.82
CA ALA A 51 -15.97 9.93 -15.56
C ALA A 51 -14.86 9.79 -14.48
N PHE A 52 -13.58 9.97 -14.83
CA PHE A 52 -12.47 9.78 -13.89
C PHE A 52 -12.54 10.71 -12.68
N LEU A 53 -12.73 12.02 -12.88
CA LEU A 53 -12.92 13.01 -11.80
C LEU A 53 -14.38 13.18 -11.37
N SER A 54 -15.29 12.28 -11.78
CA SER A 54 -16.66 12.29 -11.24
C SER A 54 -16.67 11.84 -9.78
N GLU A 55 -17.76 12.14 -9.05
CA GLU A 55 -17.91 11.68 -7.67
C GLU A 55 -17.77 10.15 -7.57
N GLN A 56 -18.35 9.41 -8.52
CA GLN A 56 -18.23 7.96 -8.56
C GLN A 56 -16.81 7.51 -8.90
N GLY A 57 -16.16 8.13 -9.90
CA GLY A 57 -14.79 7.80 -10.29
C GLY A 57 -13.78 8.02 -9.16
N ILE A 58 -13.94 9.10 -8.38
CA ILE A 58 -13.12 9.35 -7.20
C ILE A 58 -13.41 8.31 -6.11
N LYS A 59 -14.68 7.96 -5.86
CA LYS A 59 -15.02 6.89 -4.90
C LYS A 59 -14.40 5.55 -5.30
N ASP A 60 -14.50 5.17 -6.57
CA ASP A 60 -13.93 3.92 -7.08
C ASP A 60 -12.40 3.92 -6.96
N LEU A 61 -11.75 5.05 -7.28
CA LEU A 61 -10.30 5.21 -7.13
C LEU A 61 -9.87 5.05 -5.66
N LEU A 62 -10.58 5.70 -4.73
CA LEU A 62 -10.30 5.63 -3.30
C LEU A 62 -10.58 4.24 -2.72
N LEU A 63 -11.63 3.56 -3.18
CA LEU A 63 -11.92 2.18 -2.78
C LEU A 63 -10.82 1.22 -3.22
N ASN A 64 -10.35 1.32 -4.47
CA ASN A 64 -9.22 0.53 -4.96
C ASN A 64 -7.93 0.78 -4.15
N ALA A 65 -7.64 2.04 -3.83
CA ALA A 65 -6.50 2.40 -2.99
C ALA A 65 -6.64 1.84 -1.57
N THR A 66 -7.85 1.90 -1.00
CA THR A 66 -8.14 1.42 0.37
C THR A 66 -7.87 -0.07 0.51
N ILE A 67 -8.20 -0.89 -0.50
CA ILE A 67 -7.91 -2.34 -0.49
C ILE A 67 -6.40 -2.57 -0.31
N LEU A 68 -5.56 -1.89 -1.10
CA LEU A 68 -4.10 -2.02 -1.01
C LEU A 68 -3.55 -1.51 0.32
N VAL A 69 -4.07 -0.40 0.83
CA VAL A 69 -3.64 0.18 2.12
C VAL A 69 -3.97 -0.76 3.28
N LEU A 70 -5.17 -1.36 3.30
CA LEU A 70 -5.59 -2.29 4.35
C LEU A 70 -4.71 -3.55 4.34
N VAL A 71 -4.42 -4.06 3.14
CA VAL A 71 -3.53 -5.20 2.94
C VAL A 71 -2.10 -4.89 3.36
N ALA A 72 -1.56 -3.74 2.95
CA ALA A 72 -0.23 -3.29 3.34
C ALA A 72 -0.10 -3.11 4.86
N THR A 73 -1.17 -2.63 5.51
CA THR A 73 -1.23 -2.49 6.98
C THR A 73 -1.13 -3.87 7.64
N GLY A 74 -1.88 -4.85 7.18
CA GLY A 74 -1.76 -6.24 7.66
C GLY A 74 -0.38 -6.86 7.39
N GLN A 75 0.16 -6.66 6.19
CA GLN A 75 1.49 -7.13 5.81
C GLN A 75 2.62 -6.46 6.59
N SER A 76 2.42 -5.25 7.10
CA SER A 76 3.41 -4.58 7.96
C SER A 76 3.72 -5.41 9.21
N LEU A 77 2.73 -6.06 9.81
CA LEU A 77 2.94 -6.97 10.95
C LEU A 77 3.80 -8.18 10.55
N VAL A 78 3.57 -8.76 9.36
CA VAL A 78 4.35 -9.88 8.83
C VAL A 78 5.80 -9.46 8.61
N VAL A 79 6.03 -8.30 7.99
CA VAL A 79 7.37 -7.76 7.71
C VAL A 79 8.14 -7.44 9.00
N ILE A 80 7.48 -6.87 10.02
CA ILE A 80 8.10 -6.59 11.33
C ILE A 80 8.63 -7.87 11.97
N THR A 81 7.92 -9.00 11.81
CA THR A 81 8.37 -10.32 12.28
C THR A 81 9.47 -10.96 11.42
N ARG A 82 10.01 -10.23 10.43
CA ARG A 82 11.00 -10.71 9.43
C ARG A 82 10.48 -11.85 8.56
N ASN A 83 9.17 -11.95 8.40
CA ASN A 83 8.53 -12.90 7.50
C ASN A 83 8.08 -12.18 6.22
N VAL A 84 7.72 -12.97 5.21
CA VAL A 84 7.15 -12.49 3.95
C VAL A 84 5.93 -13.35 3.65
N ASP A 85 4.80 -12.72 3.32
CA ASP A 85 3.59 -13.41 2.89
C ASP A 85 3.23 -13.07 1.45
N LEU A 86 3.59 -14.00 0.56
CA LEU A 86 3.30 -13.92 -0.86
C LEU A 86 1.87 -14.35 -1.21
N SER A 87 1.18 -15.05 -0.29
CA SER A 87 -0.16 -15.59 -0.53
C SER A 87 -1.29 -14.57 -0.36
N VAL A 88 -1.01 -13.42 0.25
CA VAL A 88 -2.03 -12.41 0.58
C VAL A 88 -2.86 -11.98 -0.64
N GLY A 89 -2.24 -11.88 -1.82
CA GLY A 89 -2.94 -11.55 -3.06
C GLY A 89 -3.98 -12.60 -3.46
N SER A 90 -3.62 -13.88 -3.37
CA SER A 90 -4.57 -14.97 -3.65
C SER A 90 -5.63 -15.12 -2.57
N THR A 91 -5.28 -14.89 -1.30
CA THR A 91 -6.23 -14.91 -0.18
C THR A 91 -7.28 -13.80 -0.33
N LEU A 92 -6.87 -12.60 -0.75
CA LEU A 92 -7.81 -11.52 -1.09
C LEU A 92 -8.71 -11.90 -2.26
N GLY A 93 -8.15 -12.48 -3.33
CA GLY A 93 -8.90 -12.92 -4.50
C GLY A 93 -10.01 -13.91 -4.15
N ILE A 94 -9.67 -15.01 -3.48
CA ILE A 94 -10.66 -16.04 -3.11
C ILE A 94 -11.69 -15.50 -2.10
N SER A 95 -11.30 -14.62 -1.19
CA SER A 95 -12.22 -14.02 -0.20
C SER A 95 -13.19 -13.04 -0.87
N ALA A 96 -12.70 -12.23 -1.81
CA ALA A 96 -13.50 -11.31 -2.59
C ALA A 96 -14.47 -12.06 -3.51
N PHE A 97 -14.01 -13.12 -4.17
CA PHE A 97 -14.87 -13.96 -5.01
C PHE A 97 -15.95 -14.68 -4.20
N ALA A 98 -15.61 -15.22 -3.03
CA ALA A 98 -16.58 -15.86 -2.14
C ALA A 98 -17.66 -14.87 -1.67
N ALA A 99 -17.25 -13.70 -1.19
CA ALA A 99 -18.18 -12.66 -0.74
C ALA A 99 -19.04 -12.12 -1.90
N GLY A 100 -18.42 -11.88 -3.06
CA GLY A 100 -19.11 -11.43 -4.27
C GLY A 100 -20.14 -12.45 -4.76
N THR A 101 -19.81 -13.74 -4.74
CA THR A 101 -20.74 -14.80 -5.14
C THR A 101 -21.93 -14.87 -4.19
N TYR A 102 -21.68 -14.74 -2.89
CA TYR A 102 -22.74 -14.75 -1.88
C TYR A 102 -23.68 -13.54 -2.01
N LEU A 103 -23.13 -12.35 -2.20
CA LEU A 103 -23.89 -11.13 -2.44
C LEU A 103 -24.70 -11.20 -3.74
N HIS A 104 -24.09 -11.70 -4.82
CA HIS A 104 -24.78 -11.86 -6.10
C HIS A 104 -25.96 -12.84 -6.01
N GLY A 105 -25.88 -13.83 -5.12
CA GLY A 105 -26.99 -14.73 -4.78
C GLY A 105 -28.10 -14.11 -3.92
N GLY A 106 -28.03 -12.80 -3.62
CA GLY A 106 -28.98 -12.10 -2.74
C GLY A 106 -28.69 -12.26 -1.25
N GLY A 107 -27.47 -12.69 -0.90
CA GLY A 107 -27.03 -12.82 0.50
C GLY A 107 -26.87 -11.49 1.22
N ASP A 108 -26.88 -11.55 2.55
CA ASP A 108 -26.73 -10.37 3.41
C ASP A 108 -25.29 -9.82 3.39
N PRO A 109 -25.07 -8.50 3.21
CA PRO A 109 -23.73 -7.89 3.18
C PRO A 109 -22.88 -8.11 4.43
N LEU A 110 -23.49 -8.17 5.61
CA LEU A 110 -22.81 -8.46 6.86
C LEU A 110 -22.28 -9.89 6.87
N LEU A 111 -23.10 -10.86 6.44
CA LEU A 111 -22.64 -12.25 6.31
C LEU A 111 -21.52 -12.39 5.27
N ALA A 112 -21.60 -11.67 4.15
CA ALA A 112 -20.55 -11.66 3.14
C ALA A 112 -19.22 -11.18 3.73
N THR A 113 -19.28 -10.13 4.56
CA THR A 113 -18.10 -9.57 5.25
C THR A 113 -17.52 -10.57 6.24
N VAL A 114 -18.36 -11.21 7.06
CA VAL A 114 -17.93 -12.23 8.02
C VAL A 114 -17.28 -13.41 7.29
N LEU A 115 -17.85 -13.86 6.18
CA LEU A 115 -17.29 -14.93 5.34
C LEU A 115 -15.90 -14.56 4.84
N ALA A 116 -15.71 -13.36 4.29
CA ALA A 116 -14.42 -12.88 3.81
C ALA A 116 -13.37 -12.81 4.94
N VAL A 117 -13.76 -12.31 6.12
CA VAL A 117 -12.87 -12.23 7.30
C VAL A 117 -12.47 -13.62 7.78
N LEU A 118 -13.40 -14.57 7.81
CA LEU A 118 -13.11 -15.95 8.22
C LEU A 118 -12.17 -16.65 7.24
N LEU A 119 -12.35 -16.47 5.93
CA LEU A 119 -11.45 -17.01 4.92
C LEU A 119 -10.04 -16.42 5.06
N GLY A 120 -9.93 -15.08 5.11
CA GLY A 120 -8.65 -14.39 5.29
C GLY A 120 -7.93 -14.82 6.56
N THR A 121 -8.65 -14.88 7.68
CA THR A 121 -8.11 -15.32 8.97
C THR A 121 -7.70 -16.79 8.93
N GLY A 122 -8.50 -17.66 8.30
CA GLY A 122 -8.21 -19.08 8.17
C GLY A 122 -6.90 -19.34 7.43
N PHE A 123 -6.70 -18.70 6.27
CA PHE A 123 -5.46 -18.83 5.50
C PHE A 123 -4.27 -18.17 6.20
N GLY A 124 -4.47 -17.01 6.84
CA GLY A 124 -3.43 -16.34 7.63
C GLY A 124 -2.97 -17.20 8.81
N LEU A 125 -3.92 -17.81 9.53
CA LEU A 125 -3.64 -18.73 10.63
C LEU A 125 -2.92 -19.98 10.14
N LEU A 126 -3.37 -20.57 9.01
CA LEU A 126 -2.69 -21.71 8.40
C LEU A 126 -1.22 -21.41 8.11
N ASN A 127 -0.94 -20.29 7.43
CA ASN A 127 0.42 -19.86 7.15
C ASN A 127 1.22 -19.63 8.44
N GLY A 128 0.64 -18.91 9.40
CA GLY A 128 1.29 -18.64 10.69
C GLY A 128 1.66 -19.92 11.45
N LEU A 129 0.73 -20.88 11.52
CA LEU A 129 0.95 -22.17 12.18
C LEU A 129 2.00 -23.02 11.45
N LEU A 130 1.97 -23.09 10.12
CA LEU A 130 2.95 -23.84 9.35
C LEU A 130 4.36 -23.27 9.51
N VAL A 131 4.50 -21.95 9.59
CA VAL A 131 5.79 -21.30 9.85
C VAL A 131 6.23 -21.54 11.29
N SER A 132 5.35 -21.34 12.28
CA SER A 132 5.73 -21.44 13.70
C SER A 132 6.00 -22.88 14.14
N LEU A 133 5.12 -23.83 13.77
CA LEU A 133 5.20 -25.23 14.19
C LEU A 133 6.04 -26.07 13.24
N GLY A 134 5.93 -25.81 11.93
CA GLY A 134 6.66 -26.56 10.91
C GLY A 134 8.14 -26.17 10.80
N GLN A 135 8.55 -25.03 11.39
CA GLN A 135 9.92 -24.50 11.31
C GLN A 135 10.40 -24.36 9.85
N VAL A 136 9.46 -24.15 8.91
CA VAL A 136 9.73 -23.96 7.49
C VAL A 136 9.84 -22.47 7.21
N PRO A 137 10.79 -22.03 6.36
CA PRO A 137 10.87 -20.62 5.95
C PRO A 137 9.54 -20.09 5.40
N ALA A 138 9.10 -18.92 5.89
CA ALA A 138 7.80 -18.33 5.52
C ALA A 138 7.58 -18.15 4.03
N LEU A 139 8.65 -17.86 3.28
CA LEU A 139 8.59 -17.71 1.83
C LEU A 139 8.14 -19.01 1.13
N VAL A 140 8.60 -20.18 1.61
CA VAL A 140 8.24 -21.48 1.03
C VAL A 140 6.77 -21.80 1.31
N VAL A 141 6.34 -21.61 2.56
CA VAL A 141 4.94 -21.83 2.98
C VAL A 141 4.01 -20.94 2.18
N THR A 142 4.30 -19.64 2.12
CA THR A 142 3.40 -18.66 1.49
C THR A 142 3.41 -18.76 -0.03
N LEU A 143 4.51 -19.19 -0.67
CA LEU A 143 4.48 -19.60 -2.08
C LEU A 143 3.60 -20.82 -2.31
N GLY A 144 3.70 -21.84 -1.45
CA GLY A 144 2.85 -23.03 -1.53
C GLY A 144 1.37 -22.67 -1.42
N THR A 145 1.01 -21.92 -0.37
CA THR A 145 -0.36 -21.44 -0.15
C THR A 145 -0.85 -20.56 -1.29
N LEU A 146 0.00 -19.67 -1.83
CA LEU A 146 -0.31 -18.86 -3.01
C LEU A 146 -0.78 -19.73 -4.19
N TYR A 147 -0.02 -20.78 -4.53
CA TYR A 147 -0.36 -21.65 -5.67
C TYR A 147 -1.57 -22.53 -5.40
N ILE A 148 -1.74 -23.02 -4.16
CA ILE A 148 -2.92 -23.80 -3.77
C ILE A 148 -4.18 -22.94 -3.93
N ILE A 149 -4.19 -21.74 -3.34
CA ILE A 149 -5.35 -20.84 -3.42
C ILE A 149 -5.59 -20.43 -4.87
N ARG A 150 -4.55 -20.05 -5.63
CA ARG A 150 -4.71 -19.73 -7.05
C ARG A 150 -5.28 -20.89 -7.87
N GLY A 151 -4.88 -22.12 -7.57
CA GLY A 151 -5.41 -23.32 -8.23
C GLY A 151 -6.90 -23.51 -7.92
N ILE A 152 -7.27 -23.39 -6.63
CA ILE A 152 -8.68 -23.47 -6.19
C ILE A 152 -9.51 -22.37 -6.87
N ASP A 153 -9.01 -21.14 -6.85
CA ASP A 153 -9.68 -19.98 -7.46
C ASP A 153 -9.85 -20.19 -8.96
N SER A 154 -8.81 -20.66 -9.67
CA SER A 154 -8.91 -20.97 -11.11
C SER A 154 -9.97 -22.02 -11.43
N ILE A 155 -10.14 -23.03 -10.57
CA ILE A 155 -11.17 -24.06 -10.75
C ILE A 155 -12.56 -23.53 -10.40
N TRP A 156 -12.67 -22.73 -9.33
CA TRP A 156 -13.96 -22.25 -8.84
C TRP A 156 -14.53 -21.11 -9.68
N VAL A 157 -13.70 -20.11 -9.97
CA VAL A 157 -14.01 -18.96 -10.82
C VAL A 157 -14.21 -19.41 -12.28
N GLY A 158 -13.28 -20.25 -12.78
CA GLY A 158 -13.23 -20.60 -14.19
C GLY A 158 -13.15 -19.34 -15.07
N SER A 159 -14.07 -19.20 -16.03
CA SER A 159 -14.18 -18.01 -16.91
C SER A 159 -15.22 -16.98 -16.46
N ARG A 160 -15.75 -17.09 -15.23
CA ARG A 160 -16.86 -16.26 -14.77
C ARG A 160 -16.35 -15.05 -14.00
N GLN A 161 -16.75 -13.85 -14.44
CA GLN A 161 -16.54 -12.62 -13.69
C GLN A 161 -17.86 -12.24 -13.00
N ILE A 162 -17.77 -11.94 -11.70
CA ILE A 162 -18.89 -11.34 -10.96
C ILE A 162 -18.81 -9.85 -11.22
N THR A 163 -19.82 -9.32 -11.89
CA THR A 163 -19.93 -7.89 -12.25
C THR A 163 -20.88 -7.20 -11.30
#